data_AF-A0A382U9I1-F1
#
_entry.id   AF-A0A382U9I1-F1
#
_cell.length_a   1.000
_cell.length_b   1.000
_cell.length_c   1.000
_cell.angle_alpha   90.00
_cell.angle_beta   90.00
_cell.angle_gamma   90.00
#
_symmetry.space_group_name_H-M   'P 1'
#
loop_
_entity.id
_entity.type
_entity.pdbx_description
1 polymer ?
#
loop_
_entity_poly.entity_id
_entity_poly.type
_entity_poly.pdbx_seq_one_letter_code
_entity_poly.pdbx_strand_id
1 'polypeptide(L)'
;LYRFIDDQEPDNKWLVDAVLGETNEEYDFQHYGTDRHINEIDPTKPEYNFESLFEQVYGSKYLYALEREYQYIDLLGKSRYVDYMLKTQSGEIAIELNGEAFHHPLVIDRKRYLSQLLKQNSLVKDGIKVYRWSNAGMADEKKFADQIHLYFGAPETFCEKPSASQFRHICFSLFKYQEDALSDIQSNREAGKDTFLLILPTGTGKTEVFIADHQRQRKLGRAKRALVIVPFKDLRDQTKSRFLERNSSLVVSSDITDTEADVIVQTTQAIQRSFFSLSSDYFDYIVVDEAHHAP
;
A
#
# COMPACT_ATOMS: atom_id res chain seq x y z
N LEU A 1 -7.68 18.65 -26.38
CA LEU A 1 -6.63 18.92 -27.39
C LEU A 1 -5.62 19.88 -26.77
N TYR A 2 -4.65 19.40 -25.99
CA TYR A 2 -3.58 20.26 -25.48
C TYR A 2 -2.38 20.11 -26.40
N ARG A 3 -2.03 21.22 -27.05
CA ARG A 3 -0.99 21.37 -28.06
C ARG A 3 0.07 22.28 -27.44
N PHE A 4 1.13 21.70 -26.88
CA PHE A 4 2.30 22.44 -26.45
C PHE A 4 3.54 21.59 -26.68
N ILE A 5 4.09 21.69 -27.90
CA ILE A 5 5.53 21.87 -28.08
C ILE A 5 5.62 22.96 -29.14
N ASP A 6 5.95 24.16 -28.68
CA ASP A 6 6.47 25.22 -29.54
C ASP A 6 7.92 24.79 -29.88
N ASP A 7 8.24 24.70 -31.17
CA ASP A 7 9.52 24.19 -31.68
C ASP A 7 10.61 25.28 -31.69
N GLN A 8 10.48 26.32 -30.86
CA GLN A 8 11.40 27.45 -30.81
C GLN A 8 11.81 27.81 -29.37
N GLU A 9 13.12 27.70 -29.13
CA GLU A 9 13.96 28.39 -28.14
C GLU A 9 14.34 27.74 -26.78
N PRO A 10 15.60 28.00 -26.31
CA PRO A 10 16.30 27.23 -25.27
C PRO A 10 16.16 27.83 -23.85
N ASP A 11 15.33 28.86 -23.67
CA ASP A 11 15.41 29.75 -22.50
C ASP A 11 14.65 29.27 -21.25
N ASN A 12 13.99 28.10 -21.31
CA ASN A 12 13.29 27.55 -20.15
C ASN A 12 14.20 26.86 -19.12
N LYS A 13 15.51 26.74 -19.38
CA LYS A 13 16.43 26.10 -18.43
C LYS A 13 16.55 26.87 -17.11
N TRP A 14 16.54 28.20 -17.16
CA TRP A 14 16.69 29.04 -15.97
C TRP A 14 15.46 29.03 -15.05
N LEU A 15 14.25 28.83 -15.59
CA LEU A 15 13.03 28.76 -14.78
C LEU A 15 12.91 27.44 -14.00
N VAL A 16 13.55 26.37 -14.51
CA VAL A 16 13.53 25.03 -13.91
C VAL A 16 14.47 24.97 -12.69
N ASP A 17 15.66 25.57 -12.78
CA ASP A 17 16.63 25.62 -11.68
C ASP A 17 16.14 26.48 -10.49
N ALA A 18 15.22 27.42 -10.71
CA ALA A 18 14.64 28.26 -9.65
C ALA A 18 13.47 27.59 -8.89
N VAL A 19 12.85 26.55 -9.47
CA VAL A 19 11.71 25.83 -8.87
C VAL A 19 12.16 24.49 -8.25
N LEU A 20 13.20 23.88 -8.80
CA LEU A 20 13.75 22.62 -8.33
C LEU A 20 15.10 22.92 -7.69
N GLY A 21 15.06 23.23 -6.38
CA GLY A 21 16.26 23.29 -5.57
C GLY A 21 17.10 22.03 -5.80
N GLU A 22 18.38 22.27 -6.07
CA GLU A 22 19.42 21.31 -6.41
C GLU A 22 19.33 19.99 -5.61
N THR A 23 19.23 18.86 -6.32
CA THR A 23 20.16 17.73 -6.12
C THR A 23 20.25 16.91 -7.40
N ASN A 24 21.39 17.06 -8.08
CA ASN A 24 21.93 16.06 -9.01
C ASN A 24 22.38 14.86 -8.19
N GLU A 25 21.66 13.75 -8.22
CA GLU A 25 22.29 12.45 -7.90
C GLU A 25 21.73 11.34 -8.82
N GLU A 26 22.57 10.89 -9.75
CA GLU A 26 22.55 9.51 -10.21
C GLU A 26 22.73 8.61 -8.98
N TYR A 27 21.84 7.65 -8.75
CA TYR A 27 22.16 6.53 -7.87
C TYR A 27 21.91 5.19 -8.54
N ASP A 28 23.04 4.61 -8.91
CA ASP A 28 23.29 3.18 -8.92
C ASP A 28 23.07 2.61 -7.52
N PHE A 29 22.50 1.40 -7.45
CA PHE A 29 22.20 0.73 -6.18
C PHE A 29 23.50 0.33 -5.47
N GLN A 30 23.93 1.08 -4.46
CA GLN A 30 24.85 0.56 -3.44
C GLN A 30 24.40 0.98 -2.03
N HIS A 31 24.09 -0.01 -1.21
CA HIS A 31 23.91 0.13 0.24
C HIS A 31 25.20 0.62 0.89
N TYR A 32 25.13 1.65 1.74
CA TYR A 32 25.87 1.75 3.00
C TYR A 32 25.13 2.68 3.97
N GLY A 33 25.12 2.35 5.26
CA GLY A 33 24.29 2.99 6.28
C GLY A 33 24.90 4.21 6.98
N THR A 34 24.09 4.77 7.89
CA THR A 34 24.37 5.74 8.96
C THR A 34 24.89 7.12 8.53
N ASP A 35 24.00 8.12 8.43
CA ASP A 35 23.98 9.26 9.35
C ASP A 35 22.74 10.16 9.15
N ARG A 36 22.40 10.87 10.23
CA ARG A 36 21.15 11.62 10.44
C ARG A 36 21.09 12.94 9.65
N HIS A 37 19.86 13.41 9.45
CA HIS A 37 19.42 14.73 8.96
C HIS A 37 19.36 14.96 7.45
N ILE A 38 18.37 14.36 6.77
CA ILE A 38 17.77 14.93 5.55
C ILE A 38 16.26 14.62 5.56
N ASN A 39 15.45 15.63 5.27
CA ASN A 39 13.98 15.61 5.28
C ASN A 39 13.40 14.34 4.64
N GLU A 40 12.68 13.55 5.43
CA GLU A 40 11.98 12.33 5.00
C GLU A 40 10.85 12.69 4.01
N ILE A 41 11.10 12.48 2.72
CA ILE A 41 10.05 12.40 1.70
C ILE A 41 9.38 11.03 1.90
N ASP A 42 8.08 11.05 2.20
CA ASP A 42 7.27 9.86 2.48
C ASP A 42 7.38 8.80 1.35
N PRO A 43 7.85 7.56 1.63
CA PRO A 43 8.05 6.51 0.64
C PRO A 43 6.78 5.72 0.30
N THR A 44 5.58 6.26 0.52
CA THR A 44 4.32 5.57 0.19
C THR A 44 4.19 5.33 -1.32
N LYS A 45 4.14 4.04 -1.72
CA LYS A 45 3.84 3.63 -3.10
C LYS A 45 2.44 4.15 -3.53
N PRO A 46 2.29 4.86 -4.66
CA PRO A 46 1.02 5.47 -5.11
C PRO A 46 -0.19 4.51 -5.08
N GLU A 47 0.07 3.24 -5.40
CA GLU A 47 -0.88 2.12 -5.40
C GLU A 47 -1.57 1.95 -4.05
N TYR A 48 -0.80 2.07 -2.97
CA TYR A 48 -1.35 1.94 -1.63
C TYR A 48 -2.32 3.08 -1.31
N ASN A 49 -1.91 4.31 -1.58
CA ASN A 49 -2.72 5.49 -1.30
C ASN A 49 -4.06 5.39 -2.07
N PHE A 50 -3.98 5.01 -3.33
CA PHE A 50 -5.17 4.80 -4.16
C PHE A 50 -6.13 3.75 -3.60
N GLU A 51 -5.64 2.55 -3.25
CA GLU A 51 -6.51 1.49 -2.74
C GLU A 51 -7.15 1.83 -1.40
N SER A 52 -6.40 2.50 -0.50
CA SER A 52 -6.93 3.00 0.77
C SER A 52 -8.07 3.99 0.55
N LEU A 53 -7.85 4.99 -0.30
CA LEU A 53 -8.87 5.98 -0.62
C LEU A 53 -10.07 5.35 -1.34
N PHE A 54 -9.84 4.39 -2.24
CA PHE A 54 -10.91 3.64 -2.90
C PHE A 54 -11.75 2.85 -1.89
N GLU A 55 -11.12 2.15 -0.94
CA GLU A 55 -11.80 1.44 0.15
C GLU A 55 -12.60 2.39 1.03
N GLN A 56 -12.07 3.57 1.37
CA GLN A 56 -12.79 4.56 2.17
C GLN A 56 -14.06 5.06 1.47
N VAL A 57 -14.00 5.24 0.15
CA VAL A 57 -15.11 5.81 -0.64
C VAL A 57 -16.18 4.79 -0.97
N TYR A 58 -15.78 3.60 -1.42
CA TYR A 58 -16.71 2.58 -1.90
C TYR A 58 -16.95 1.48 -0.87
N GLY A 59 -15.98 1.19 -0.01
CA GLY A 59 -15.97 0.09 0.93
C GLY A 59 -15.17 -1.11 0.45
N SER A 60 -14.57 -1.83 1.39
CA SER A 60 -13.69 -2.98 1.15
C SER A 60 -14.31 -4.08 0.28
N LYS A 61 -15.63 -4.24 0.37
CA LYS A 61 -16.38 -5.22 -0.42
C LYS A 61 -16.29 -5.00 -1.92
N TYR A 62 -15.87 -3.84 -2.43
CA TYR A 62 -15.78 -3.58 -3.88
C TYR A 62 -14.34 -3.64 -4.44
N LEU A 63 -13.34 -3.90 -3.59
CA LEU A 63 -11.95 -4.07 -4.05
C LEU A 63 -11.81 -5.22 -5.07
N TYR A 64 -12.73 -6.20 -5.08
CA TYR A 64 -12.73 -7.29 -6.07
C TYR A 64 -12.82 -6.79 -7.52
N ALA A 65 -13.40 -5.60 -7.74
CA ALA A 65 -13.67 -5.04 -9.05
C ALA A 65 -12.40 -4.46 -9.70
N LEU A 66 -11.35 -4.23 -8.91
CA LEU A 66 -10.06 -3.73 -9.36
C LEU A 66 -9.15 -4.90 -9.78
N GLU A 67 -8.76 -4.93 -11.05
CA GLU A 67 -7.74 -5.83 -11.59
C GLU A 67 -6.39 -5.13 -11.62
N ARG A 68 -5.47 -5.59 -10.78
CA ARG A 68 -4.11 -5.04 -10.64
C ARG A 68 -3.20 -5.48 -11.77
N GLU A 69 -2.26 -4.61 -12.15
CA GLU A 69 -1.21 -4.87 -13.15
C GLU A 69 -1.81 -5.53 -14.41
N TYR A 70 -2.92 -4.98 -14.90
CA TYR A 70 -3.67 -5.56 -15.99
C TYR A 70 -2.83 -5.56 -17.27
N GLN A 71 -2.63 -6.75 -17.83
CA GLN A 71 -1.88 -6.92 -19.07
C GLN A 71 -2.74 -6.51 -20.27
N TYR A 72 -2.27 -5.52 -21.02
CA TYR A 72 -2.94 -4.96 -22.19
C TYR A 72 -2.02 -4.99 -23.41
N ILE A 73 -2.58 -5.29 -24.58
CA ILE A 73 -1.85 -5.29 -25.85
C ILE A 73 -2.13 -3.97 -26.58
N ASP A 74 -1.07 -3.20 -26.83
CA ASP A 74 -1.22 -1.91 -27.52
C ASP A 74 -1.46 -2.04 -29.03
N LEU A 75 -1.66 -0.91 -29.70
CA LEU A 75 -1.87 -0.82 -31.14
C LEU A 75 -0.73 -1.39 -32.00
N LEU A 76 0.45 -1.57 -31.43
CA LEU A 76 1.62 -2.15 -32.10
C LEU A 76 1.81 -3.64 -31.73
N GLY A 77 0.84 -4.25 -31.05
CA GLY A 77 0.89 -5.65 -30.63
C GLY A 77 1.83 -5.89 -29.44
N LYS A 78 2.30 -4.85 -28.76
CA LYS A 78 3.26 -5.00 -27.66
C LYS A 78 2.53 -4.97 -26.31
N SER A 79 2.87 -5.94 -25.46
CA SER A 79 2.36 -6.03 -24.08
C SER A 79 2.72 -4.79 -23.26
N ARG A 80 1.76 -4.29 -22.50
CA ARG A 80 1.83 -3.20 -21.52
C ARG A 80 1.11 -3.63 -20.25
N TYR A 81 1.43 -2.96 -19.16
CA TYR A 81 0.73 -3.10 -17.89
C TYR A 81 0.00 -1.80 -17.59
N VAL A 82 -1.25 -1.90 -17.17
CA VAL A 82 -2.07 -0.84 -16.58
C VAL A 82 -2.12 -1.08 -15.08
N ASP A 83 -1.98 -0.05 -14.25
CA ASP A 83 -1.88 -0.24 -12.79
C ASP A 83 -3.16 -0.88 -12.24
N TYR A 84 -4.32 -0.36 -12.65
CA TYR A 84 -5.62 -0.96 -12.34
C TYR A 84 -6.58 -0.91 -13.53
N MET A 85 -7.35 -1.99 -13.69
CA MET A 85 -8.51 -2.04 -14.57
C MET A 85 -9.77 -2.23 -13.72
N LEU A 86 -10.70 -1.29 -13.81
CA LEU A 86 -12.02 -1.37 -13.18
C LEU A 86 -13.07 -1.73 -14.25
N LYS A 87 -13.72 -2.87 -14.07
CA LYS A 87 -14.80 -3.31 -14.96
C LYS A 87 -16.14 -2.84 -14.42
N THR A 88 -16.87 -2.08 -15.22
CA THR A 88 -18.23 -1.62 -14.90
C THR A 88 -19.21 -2.13 -15.94
N GLN A 89 -20.50 -2.15 -15.61
CA GLN A 89 -21.58 -2.42 -16.56
C GLN A 89 -21.59 -1.45 -17.74
N SER A 90 -21.00 -0.25 -17.57
CA SER A 90 -20.91 0.78 -18.60
C SER A 90 -19.65 0.71 -19.48
N GLY A 91 -18.75 -0.23 -19.18
CA GLY A 91 -17.45 -0.38 -19.85
C GLY A 91 -16.28 -0.43 -18.88
N GLU A 92 -15.08 -0.50 -19.44
CA GLU A 92 -13.83 -0.65 -18.70
C GLU A 92 -13.16 0.70 -18.43
N ILE A 93 -12.51 0.80 -17.28
CA ILE A 93 -11.80 2.00 -16.84
C ILE A 93 -10.38 1.61 -16.45
N ALA A 94 -9.41 2.09 -17.21
CA ALA A 94 -7.99 2.02 -16.89
C ALA A 94 -7.60 3.16 -15.95
N ILE A 95 -6.90 2.84 -14.87
CA ILE A 95 -6.43 3.77 -13.87
C ILE A 95 -4.90 3.67 -13.81
N GLU A 96 -4.23 4.80 -13.95
CA GLU A 96 -2.76 4.90 -13.90
C GLU A 96 -2.33 5.82 -12.76
N LEU A 97 -1.43 5.34 -11.90
CA LEU A 97 -0.91 6.08 -10.75
C LEU A 97 0.51 6.54 -11.05
N ASN A 98 0.73 7.84 -10.95
CA ASN A 98 1.94 8.49 -11.44
C ASN A 98 2.60 9.28 -10.31
N GLY A 99 3.75 8.85 -9.79
CA GLY A 99 4.55 9.73 -8.91
C GLY A 99 4.93 11.01 -9.66
N GLU A 100 4.76 12.18 -9.04
CA GLU A 100 4.97 13.49 -9.67
C GLU A 100 6.40 13.74 -10.19
N ALA A 101 7.37 12.92 -9.76
CA ALA A 101 8.74 12.93 -10.27
C ALA A 101 8.89 12.31 -11.69
N PHE A 102 7.87 11.65 -12.26
CA PHE A 102 8.09 10.73 -13.38
C PHE A 102 7.34 11.05 -14.68
N HIS A 103 6.61 12.18 -14.79
CA HIS A 103 5.68 12.38 -15.92
C HIS A 103 5.68 13.75 -16.62
N HIS A 104 6.46 14.73 -16.17
CA HIS A 104 6.54 16.00 -16.90
C HIS A 104 7.34 15.78 -18.21
N PRO A 105 6.92 16.30 -19.39
CA PRO A 105 7.68 16.19 -20.64
C PRO A 105 9.10 16.76 -20.55
N LEU A 106 9.35 17.65 -19.58
CA LEU A 106 10.68 18.21 -19.29
C LEU A 106 11.55 17.33 -18.37
N VAL A 107 10.97 16.29 -17.75
CA VAL A 107 11.63 15.39 -16.78
C VAL A 107 11.78 13.96 -17.30
N ILE A 108 10.96 13.54 -18.28
CA ILE A 108 11.09 12.24 -18.95
C ILE A 108 11.81 12.37 -20.30
N ASP A 109 12.65 11.39 -20.65
CA ASP A 109 13.08 11.15 -22.03
C ASP A 109 11.87 11.14 -23.00
N ARG A 110 11.94 11.96 -24.06
CA ARG A 110 10.96 12.07 -25.15
C ARG A 110 10.45 10.71 -25.63
N LYS A 111 11.30 9.69 -25.69
CA LYS A 111 10.92 8.33 -26.11
C LYS A 111 9.91 7.68 -25.15
N ARG A 112 10.08 7.85 -23.84
CA ARG A 112 9.19 7.30 -22.82
C ARG A 112 7.87 8.07 -22.76
N TYR A 113 7.87 9.39 -22.99
CA TYR A 113 6.65 10.17 -23.16
C TYR A 113 5.81 9.67 -24.35
N LEU A 114 6.43 9.51 -25.53
CA LEU A 114 5.75 8.98 -26.72
C LEU A 114 5.21 7.56 -26.50
N SER A 115 5.96 6.71 -25.80
CA SER A 115 5.48 5.37 -25.44
C SER A 115 4.25 5.40 -24.52
N GLN A 116 4.16 6.36 -23.59
CA GLN A 116 2.99 6.52 -22.72
C GLN A 116 1.77 7.03 -23.50
N LEU A 117 1.97 8.00 -24.40
CA LEU A 117 0.91 8.48 -25.29
C LEU A 117 0.37 7.37 -26.18
N LEU A 118 1.23 6.52 -26.74
CA LEU A 118 0.80 5.38 -27.55
C LEU A 118 -0.06 4.40 -26.73
N LYS A 119 0.37 4.07 -25.50
CA LYS A 119 -0.41 3.22 -24.58
C LYS A 119 -1.79 3.84 -24.32
N GLN A 120 -1.84 5.12 -23.95
CA GLN A 120 -3.09 5.83 -23.68
C GLN A 120 -4.02 5.86 -24.89
N ASN A 121 -3.49 6.20 -26.07
CA ASN A 121 -4.28 6.24 -27.30
C ASN A 121 -4.80 4.86 -27.70
N SER A 122 -4.05 3.80 -27.40
CA SER A 122 -4.48 2.42 -27.63
C SER A 122 -5.69 2.08 -26.75
N LEU A 123 -5.59 2.32 -25.44
CA LEU A 123 -6.69 2.10 -24.49
C LEU A 123 -7.95 2.87 -24.90
N VAL A 124 -7.81 4.16 -25.22
CA VAL A 124 -8.93 5.02 -25.62
C VAL A 124 -9.56 4.56 -26.93
N LYS A 125 -8.76 4.13 -27.91
CA LYS A 125 -9.27 3.61 -29.18
C LYS A 125 -10.11 2.35 -28.97
N ASP A 126 -9.73 1.51 -28.01
CA ASP A 126 -10.45 0.29 -27.65
C ASP A 126 -11.67 0.55 -26.75
N GLY A 127 -12.03 1.82 -26.51
CA GLY A 127 -13.21 2.22 -25.75
C GLY A 127 -13.01 2.21 -24.23
N ILE A 128 -11.77 2.05 -23.76
CA ILE A 128 -11.43 2.04 -22.34
C ILE A 128 -11.24 3.48 -21.86
N LYS A 129 -11.98 3.88 -20.82
CA LYS A 129 -11.79 5.20 -20.19
C LYS A 129 -10.46 5.19 -19.43
N VAL A 130 -9.69 6.27 -19.52
CA VAL A 130 -8.38 6.36 -18.85
C VAL A 130 -8.38 7.53 -17.87
N TYR A 131 -8.17 7.24 -16.59
CA TYR A 131 -7.97 8.25 -15.54
C TYR A 131 -6.59 8.10 -14.92
N ARG A 132 -5.98 9.23 -14.57
CA ARG A 132 -4.62 9.27 -14.04
C ARG A 132 -4.60 10.12 -12.80
N TRP A 133 -3.92 9.63 -11.76
CA TRP A 133 -3.66 10.41 -10.56
C TRP A 133 -2.18 10.47 -10.26
N SER A 134 -1.77 11.56 -9.60
CA SER A 134 -0.47 11.67 -8.96
C SER A 134 -0.59 11.59 -7.45
N ASN A 135 0.54 11.39 -6.76
CA ASN A 135 0.54 11.42 -5.29
C ASN A 135 -0.01 12.75 -4.74
N ALA A 136 0.42 13.91 -5.26
CA ALA A 136 -0.17 15.17 -4.80
C ALA A 136 -1.62 15.35 -5.28
N GLY A 137 -1.96 14.79 -6.45
CA GLY A 137 -3.35 14.72 -6.92
C GLY A 137 -4.28 13.92 -6.01
N MET A 138 -3.74 12.96 -5.25
CA MET A 138 -4.45 12.15 -4.25
C MET A 138 -4.31 12.70 -2.82
N ALA A 139 -3.50 13.74 -2.60
CA ALA A 139 -3.26 14.28 -1.25
C ALA A 139 -4.48 14.98 -0.65
N ASP A 140 -5.36 15.55 -1.50
CA ASP A 140 -6.66 16.05 -1.07
C ASP A 140 -7.69 14.91 -1.17
N GLU A 141 -7.84 14.17 -0.07
CA GLU A 141 -8.69 12.98 0.00
C GLU A 141 -10.15 13.27 -0.38
N LYS A 142 -10.67 14.44 0.03
CA LYS A 142 -12.05 14.83 -0.25
C LYS A 142 -12.26 15.09 -1.74
N LYS A 143 -11.35 15.86 -2.35
CA LYS A 143 -11.37 16.11 -3.80
C LYS A 143 -11.21 14.81 -4.59
N PHE A 144 -10.33 13.93 -4.15
CA PHE A 144 -10.14 12.62 -4.75
C PHE A 144 -11.43 11.78 -4.67
N ALA A 145 -12.09 11.74 -3.50
CA ALA A 145 -13.37 11.05 -3.30
C ALA A 145 -14.46 11.57 -4.26
N ASP A 146 -14.62 12.88 -4.35
CA ASP A 146 -15.57 13.52 -5.28
C ASP A 146 -15.27 13.15 -6.74
N GLN A 147 -14.00 13.09 -7.12
CA GLN A 147 -13.57 12.72 -8.46
C GLN A 147 -13.88 11.26 -8.80
N ILE A 148 -13.49 10.31 -7.94
CA ILE A 148 -13.71 8.90 -8.25
C ILE A 148 -15.21 8.57 -8.29
N HIS A 149 -16.03 9.19 -7.42
CA HIS A 149 -17.50 9.10 -7.53
C HIS A 149 -18.01 9.57 -8.89
N LEU A 150 -17.50 10.71 -9.37
CA LEU A 150 -17.89 11.26 -10.67
C LEU A 150 -17.40 10.38 -11.84
N TYR A 151 -16.21 9.82 -11.74
CA TYR A 151 -15.53 9.14 -12.86
C TYR A 151 -15.90 7.67 -12.97
N PHE A 152 -15.94 6.95 -11.84
CA PHE A 152 -16.21 5.52 -11.79
C PHE A 152 -17.71 5.23 -11.64
N GLY A 153 -18.46 6.19 -11.10
CA GLY A 153 -19.89 6.07 -10.87
C GLY A 153 -20.22 5.32 -9.58
N ALA A 154 -21.44 4.80 -9.53
CA ALA A 154 -21.98 4.12 -8.36
C ALA A 154 -21.47 2.66 -8.29
N PRO A 155 -21.10 2.15 -7.10
CA PRO A 155 -20.44 0.85 -6.98
C PRO A 155 -21.32 -0.34 -7.38
N GLU A 156 -22.64 -0.17 -7.43
CA GLU A 156 -23.60 -1.17 -7.92
C GLU A 156 -23.41 -1.48 -9.41
N THR A 157 -22.73 -0.59 -10.13
CA THR A 157 -22.38 -0.78 -11.53
C THR A 157 -21.09 -1.57 -11.72
N PHE A 158 -20.34 -1.88 -10.65
CA PHE A 158 -19.09 -2.61 -10.76
C PHE A 158 -19.37 -4.08 -11.05
N CYS A 159 -18.66 -4.63 -12.03
CA CYS A 159 -18.83 -6.02 -12.42
C CYS A 159 -18.02 -6.92 -11.49
N GLU A 160 -18.69 -7.92 -10.93
CA GLU A 160 -18.01 -9.08 -10.36
C GLU A 160 -17.25 -9.81 -11.49
N LYS A 161 -16.04 -10.30 -11.20
CA LYS A 161 -15.33 -11.16 -12.14
C LYS A 161 -16.18 -12.42 -12.39
N PRO A 162 -16.40 -12.84 -13.65
CA PRO A 162 -17.09 -14.10 -13.89
C PRO A 162 -16.31 -15.25 -13.25
N SER A 163 -16.98 -15.96 -12.35
CA SER A 163 -16.47 -17.12 -11.63
C SER A 163 -16.23 -18.30 -12.58
N ALA A 164 -14.97 -18.69 -12.76
CA ALA A 164 -14.65 -20.11 -12.95
C ALA A 164 -14.79 -20.76 -11.57
N SER A 165 -15.96 -21.30 -11.29
CA SER A 165 -16.38 -21.80 -9.99
C SER A 165 -15.53 -22.99 -9.55
N GLN A 166 -14.48 -22.77 -8.76
CA GLN A 166 -13.93 -23.68 -7.74
C GLN A 166 -12.54 -23.23 -7.26
N PHE A 167 -12.42 -23.03 -5.94
CA PHE A 167 -11.17 -23.04 -5.15
C PHE A 167 -10.17 -21.91 -5.42
N ARG A 168 -9.91 -20.99 -4.49
CA ARG A 168 -9.88 -21.06 -3.01
C ARG A 168 -10.22 -19.67 -2.48
N HIS A 169 -10.36 -19.54 -1.16
CA HIS A 169 -10.17 -18.28 -0.40
C HIS A 169 -9.62 -17.16 -1.29
N ILE A 170 -10.28 -16.00 -1.34
CA ILE A 170 -9.58 -14.76 -1.68
C ILE A 170 -8.47 -14.67 -0.64
N CYS A 171 -7.33 -15.25 -1.00
CA CYS A 171 -6.18 -15.34 -0.15
C CYS A 171 -5.73 -13.91 -0.14
N PHE A 172 -5.96 -13.25 0.99
CA PHE A 172 -5.31 -11.98 1.31
C PHE A 172 -3.88 -12.05 0.77
N SER A 173 -3.63 -11.36 -0.34
CA SER A 173 -2.32 -11.30 -0.98
C SER A 173 -1.73 -9.97 -0.53
N LEU A 174 -0.64 -10.06 0.21
CA LEU A 174 0.13 -8.91 0.63
C LEU A 174 0.53 -8.09 -0.60
N PHE A 175 0.51 -6.77 -0.47
CA PHE A 175 1.12 -5.90 -1.48
C PHE A 175 2.61 -6.22 -1.61
N LYS A 176 3.21 -5.91 -2.76
CA LYS A 176 4.64 -6.18 -2.99
C LYS A 176 5.52 -5.58 -1.89
N TYR A 177 5.26 -4.35 -1.45
CA TYR A 177 6.02 -3.74 -0.35
C TYR A 177 5.79 -4.41 1.01
N GLN A 178 4.63 -5.03 1.22
CA GLN A 178 4.34 -5.81 2.42
C GLN A 178 5.08 -7.15 2.37
N GLU A 179 5.17 -7.79 1.20
CA GLU A 179 6.03 -8.96 0.99
C GLU A 179 7.51 -8.62 1.14
N ASP A 180 7.96 -7.50 0.58
CA ASP A 180 9.33 -6.98 0.72
C ASP A 180 9.63 -6.77 2.23
N ALA A 181 8.73 -6.12 2.97
CA ALA A 181 8.84 -5.94 4.42
C ALA A 181 8.93 -7.26 5.19
N LEU A 182 8.12 -8.27 4.82
CA LEU A 182 8.20 -9.59 5.45
C LEU A 182 9.50 -10.33 5.10
N SER A 183 10.00 -10.17 3.87
CA SER A 183 11.28 -10.71 3.43
C SER A 183 12.43 -10.11 4.22
N ASP A 184 12.38 -8.79 4.49
CA ASP A 184 13.37 -8.10 5.30
C ASP A 184 13.34 -8.57 6.76
N ILE A 185 12.15 -8.68 7.35
CA ILE A 185 11.98 -9.23 8.71
C ILE A 185 12.57 -10.66 8.77
N GLN A 186 12.25 -11.50 7.79
CA GLN A 186 12.73 -12.89 7.74
C GLN A 186 14.25 -12.96 7.58
N SER A 187 14.83 -12.15 6.69
CA SER A 187 16.29 -12.09 6.48
C SER A 187 17.02 -11.64 7.74
N ASN A 188 16.46 -10.68 8.49
CA ASN A 188 17.03 -10.26 9.77
C ASN A 188 16.93 -11.35 10.85
N ARG A 189 15.86 -12.15 10.87
CA ARG A 189 15.76 -13.34 11.75
C ARG A 189 16.81 -14.38 11.43
N GLU A 190 17.08 -14.64 10.16
CA GLU A 190 18.11 -15.57 9.72
C GLU A 190 19.51 -15.08 10.08
N ALA A 191 19.71 -13.77 10.13
CA ALA A 191 20.91 -13.14 10.68
C ALA A 191 21.00 -13.15 12.22
N GLY A 192 20.03 -13.76 12.91
CA GLY A 192 20.03 -13.92 14.37
C GLY A 192 19.46 -12.73 15.15
N LYS A 193 18.81 -11.76 14.48
CA LYS A 193 18.09 -10.68 15.17
C LYS A 193 16.70 -11.16 15.57
N ASP A 194 16.21 -10.70 16.72
CA ASP A 194 14.88 -11.02 17.26
C ASP A 194 13.95 -9.79 17.33
N THR A 195 14.52 -8.59 17.19
CA THR A 195 13.83 -7.30 17.31
C THR A 195 14.00 -6.49 16.03
N PHE A 196 12.90 -5.93 15.52
CA PHE A 196 12.87 -5.19 14.26
C PHE A 196 12.00 -3.94 14.42
N LEU A 197 12.43 -2.82 13.82
CA LEU A 197 11.60 -1.64 13.67
C LEU A 197 11.08 -1.60 12.24
N LEU A 198 9.77 -1.76 12.09
CA LEU A 198 9.13 -1.65 10.80
C LEU A 198 8.56 -0.23 10.63
N ILE A 199 9.19 0.56 9.77
CA ILE A 199 8.70 1.88 9.39
C ILE A 199 7.90 1.71 8.10
N LEU A 200 6.58 1.74 8.25
CA LEU A 200 5.67 1.90 7.11
C LEU A 200 4.90 3.23 7.27
N PRO A 201 4.53 3.90 6.18
CA PRO A 201 3.70 5.09 6.25
C PRO A 201 2.33 4.83 6.92
N THR A 202 1.72 5.83 7.53
CA THR A 202 0.39 5.68 8.14
C THR A 202 -0.65 5.33 7.08
N GLY A 203 -1.65 4.53 7.44
CA GLY A 203 -2.59 3.95 6.49
C GLY A 203 -2.13 2.59 5.96
N THR A 204 -0.86 2.42 5.52
CA THR A 204 -0.27 1.34 4.67
C THR A 204 -0.48 -0.15 5.00
N GLY A 205 -1.38 -0.51 5.89
CA GLY A 205 -1.67 -1.90 6.22
C GLY A 205 -0.57 -2.54 7.05
N LYS A 206 0.11 -1.78 7.92
CA LYS A 206 0.98 -2.32 9.00
C LYS A 206 0.32 -3.50 9.70
N THR A 207 -0.99 -3.36 9.94
CA THR A 207 -1.87 -4.39 10.48
C THR A 207 -1.79 -5.70 9.72
N GLU A 208 -1.82 -5.63 8.41
CA GLU A 208 -1.80 -6.82 7.58
C GLU A 208 -0.41 -7.48 7.55
N VAL A 209 0.66 -6.68 7.58
CA VAL A 209 2.04 -7.20 7.68
C VAL A 209 2.24 -7.96 8.98
N PHE A 210 1.85 -7.39 10.12
CA PHE A 210 2.02 -8.10 11.39
C PHE A 210 1.14 -9.35 11.52
N ILE A 211 -0.08 -9.33 10.95
CA ILE A 211 -0.95 -10.52 10.97
C ILE A 211 -0.32 -11.62 10.11
N ALA A 212 0.17 -11.29 8.92
CA ALA A 212 0.81 -12.24 8.04
C ALA A 212 2.11 -12.81 8.63
N ASP A 213 2.94 -11.97 9.25
CA ASP A 213 4.15 -12.41 9.93
C ASP A 213 3.83 -13.33 11.11
N HIS A 214 2.90 -12.92 11.97
CA HIS A 214 2.42 -13.74 13.09
C HIS A 214 1.93 -15.11 12.60
N GLN A 215 1.15 -15.17 11.52
CA GLN A 215 0.69 -16.43 10.95
C GLN A 215 1.86 -17.31 10.47
N ARG A 216 2.89 -16.73 9.84
CA ARG A 216 4.11 -17.45 9.42
C ARG A 216 4.86 -18.00 10.63
N GLN A 217 5.09 -17.18 11.66
CA GLN A 217 5.82 -17.59 12.87
C GLN A 217 5.06 -18.61 13.71
N ARG A 218 3.72 -18.49 13.78
CA ARG A 218 2.86 -19.46 14.47
C ARG A 218 2.93 -20.84 13.83
N LYS A 219 2.91 -20.92 12.49
CA LYS A 219 3.10 -22.19 11.76
C LYS A 219 4.44 -22.86 12.05
N LEU A 220 5.47 -22.06 12.36
CA LEU A 220 6.79 -22.55 12.79
C LEU A 220 6.87 -22.84 14.29
N GLY A 221 5.78 -22.66 15.04
CA GLY A 221 5.73 -22.87 16.49
C GLY A 221 6.41 -21.80 17.33
N ARG A 222 6.75 -20.65 16.73
CA ARG A 222 7.51 -19.54 17.34
C ARG A 222 6.67 -18.37 17.84
N ALA A 223 5.37 -18.37 17.54
CA ALA A 223 4.43 -17.33 17.96
C ALA A 223 3.12 -18.00 18.41
N LYS A 224 3.18 -18.80 19.47
CA LYS A 224 1.97 -19.47 20.00
C LYS A 224 1.12 -18.49 20.77
N ARG A 225 1.78 -17.59 21.51
CA ARG A 225 1.12 -16.54 22.29
C ARG A 225 1.69 -15.18 21.91
N ALA A 226 0.85 -14.36 21.30
CA ALA A 226 1.23 -13.05 20.78
C ALA A 226 0.60 -11.90 21.58
N LEU A 227 1.35 -10.82 21.77
CA LEU A 227 0.86 -9.55 22.30
C LEU A 227 0.93 -8.47 21.22
N VAL A 228 -0.17 -7.78 20.99
CA VAL A 228 -0.24 -6.61 20.10
C VAL A 228 -0.63 -5.39 20.93
N ILE A 229 0.29 -4.43 21.01
CA ILE A 229 0.12 -3.18 21.75
C ILE A 229 -0.28 -2.08 20.77
N VAL A 230 -1.39 -1.40 21.04
CA VAL A 230 -1.94 -0.30 20.21
C VAL A 230 -2.15 0.96 21.05
N PRO A 231 -2.22 2.16 20.46
CA PRO A 231 -2.36 3.40 21.24
C PRO A 231 -3.76 3.59 21.84
N PHE A 232 -4.83 3.21 21.12
CA PHE A 232 -6.21 3.54 21.49
C PHE A 232 -7.14 2.32 21.50
N LYS A 233 -8.26 2.41 22.24
CA LYS A 233 -9.24 1.32 22.37
C LYS A 233 -9.92 0.97 21.04
N ASP A 234 -10.23 1.95 20.21
CA ASP A 234 -10.89 1.71 18.92
C ASP A 234 -9.98 0.88 17.99
N LEU A 235 -8.69 1.22 17.94
CA LEU A 235 -7.68 0.44 17.21
C LEU A 235 -7.53 -0.98 17.75
N ARG A 236 -7.69 -1.17 19.06
CA ARG A 236 -7.64 -2.50 19.68
C ARG A 236 -8.75 -3.37 19.13
N ASP A 237 -9.98 -2.88 19.15
CA ASP A 237 -11.16 -3.65 18.74
C ASP A 237 -11.17 -3.88 17.21
N GLN A 238 -10.68 -2.91 16.43
CA GLN A 238 -10.42 -3.06 15.00
C GLN A 238 -9.37 -4.13 14.70
N THR A 239 -8.24 -4.10 15.41
CA THR A 239 -7.15 -5.07 15.24
C THR A 239 -7.60 -6.48 15.59
N LYS A 240 -8.37 -6.66 16.66
CA LYS A 240 -8.97 -7.96 17.01
C LYS A 240 -9.83 -8.52 15.87
N SER A 241 -10.69 -7.67 15.31
CA SER A 241 -11.56 -8.04 14.20
C SER A 241 -10.74 -8.46 12.98
N ARG A 242 -9.67 -7.72 12.65
CA ARG A 242 -8.76 -8.05 11.54
C ARG A 242 -8.05 -9.40 11.74
N PHE A 243 -7.58 -9.74 12.94
CA PHE A 243 -7.00 -11.06 13.21
C PHE A 243 -8.00 -12.19 12.97
N LEU A 244 -9.23 -12.03 13.45
CA LEU A 244 -10.30 -13.04 13.29
C LEU A 244 -10.77 -13.16 11.83
N GLU A 245 -10.83 -12.06 11.09
CA GLU A 245 -11.12 -12.07 9.65
C GLU A 245 -10.05 -12.84 8.86
N ARG A 246 -8.78 -12.71 9.25
CA ARG A 246 -7.65 -13.38 8.57
C ARG A 246 -7.46 -14.81 9.03
N ASN A 247 -7.81 -15.13 10.27
CA ASN A 247 -7.83 -16.49 10.79
C ASN A 247 -8.88 -16.64 11.89
N SER A 248 -10.04 -17.18 11.49
CA SER A 248 -11.18 -17.39 12.39
C SER A 248 -10.96 -18.48 13.44
N SER A 249 -9.86 -19.25 13.35
CA SER A 249 -9.53 -20.26 14.34
C SER A 249 -8.74 -19.72 15.54
N LEU A 250 -8.34 -18.43 15.53
CA LEU A 250 -7.59 -17.83 16.62
C LEU A 250 -8.51 -17.45 17.78
N VAL A 251 -8.03 -17.66 19.00
CA VAL A 251 -8.64 -17.06 20.20
C VAL A 251 -8.01 -15.69 20.41
N VAL A 252 -8.77 -14.63 20.16
CA VAL A 252 -8.29 -13.25 20.25
C VAL A 252 -8.96 -12.51 21.41
N SER A 253 -8.15 -12.08 22.39
CA SER A 253 -8.63 -11.47 23.63
C SER A 253 -8.13 -10.03 23.81
N SER A 254 -8.80 -9.31 24.70
CA SER A 254 -8.32 -8.01 25.22
C SER A 254 -8.00 -8.07 26.71
N ASP A 255 -8.17 -9.24 27.33
CA ASP A 255 -7.78 -9.50 28.70
C ASP A 255 -6.35 -10.08 28.70
N ILE A 256 -5.44 -9.40 29.38
CA ILE A 256 -4.03 -9.81 29.46
C ILE A 256 -3.84 -11.09 30.26
N THR A 257 -4.79 -11.43 31.12
CA THR A 257 -4.76 -12.62 31.99
C THR A 257 -5.37 -13.85 31.35
N ASP A 258 -5.93 -13.71 30.16
CA ASP A 258 -6.54 -14.80 29.39
C ASP A 258 -5.46 -15.77 28.91
N THR A 259 -5.38 -16.94 29.56
CA THR A 259 -4.36 -17.96 29.30
C THR A 259 -4.65 -18.80 28.06
N GLU A 260 -5.90 -18.82 27.60
CA GLU A 260 -6.33 -19.56 26.42
C GLU A 260 -6.21 -18.72 25.13
N ALA A 261 -5.98 -17.41 25.25
CA ALA A 261 -5.80 -16.52 24.12
C ALA A 261 -4.49 -16.80 23.34
N ASP A 262 -4.65 -16.93 22.02
CA ASP A 262 -3.54 -16.99 21.05
C ASP A 262 -2.94 -15.62 20.81
N VAL A 263 -3.81 -14.60 20.71
CA VAL A 263 -3.43 -13.21 20.45
C VAL A 263 -4.14 -12.33 21.47
N ILE A 264 -3.39 -11.56 22.24
CA ILE A 264 -3.92 -10.51 23.11
C ILE A 264 -3.66 -9.18 22.44
N VAL A 265 -4.70 -8.38 22.26
CA VAL A 265 -4.59 -6.99 21.77
C VAL A 265 -4.90 -6.06 22.93
N GLN A 266 -3.97 -5.18 23.28
CA GLN A 266 -4.11 -4.28 24.41
C GLN A 266 -3.57 -2.88 24.12
N THR A 267 -4.01 -1.90 24.91
CA THR A 267 -3.50 -0.54 24.78
C THR A 267 -2.21 -0.36 25.56
N THR A 268 -1.33 0.54 25.10
CA THR A 268 -0.09 0.89 25.81
C THR A 268 -0.33 1.22 27.28
N GLN A 269 -1.37 2.02 27.57
CA GLN A 269 -1.73 2.43 28.93
C GLN A 269 -2.10 1.25 29.85
N ALA A 270 -2.77 0.24 29.33
CA ALA A 270 -3.20 -0.90 30.13
C ALA A 270 -2.07 -1.92 30.30
N ILE A 271 -1.19 -2.10 29.31
CA ILE A 271 0.05 -2.89 29.49
C ILE A 271 0.92 -2.30 30.60
N GLN A 272 1.13 -0.98 30.62
CA GLN A 272 1.94 -0.33 31.67
C GLN A 272 1.43 -0.60 33.10
N ARG A 273 0.13 -0.81 33.29
CA ARG A 273 -0.48 -1.10 34.60
C ARG A 273 -0.33 -2.55 35.03
N SER A 274 -0.16 -3.46 34.08
CA SER A 274 -0.16 -4.90 34.31
C SER A 274 1.22 -5.55 34.11
N PHE A 275 2.19 -4.83 33.54
CA PHE A 275 3.49 -5.36 33.11
C PHE A 275 4.27 -6.06 34.24
N PHE A 276 4.26 -5.52 35.46
CA PHE A 276 4.99 -6.09 36.60
C PHE A 276 4.50 -7.48 37.03
N SER A 277 3.31 -7.89 36.62
CA SER A 277 2.74 -9.20 36.96
C SER A 277 3.02 -10.30 35.93
N LEU A 278 3.63 -9.96 34.79
CA LEU A 278 3.90 -10.90 33.72
C LEU A 278 5.36 -11.37 33.75
N SER A 279 5.57 -12.65 33.46
CA SER A 279 6.92 -13.19 33.28
C SER A 279 7.50 -12.77 31.93
N SER A 280 8.83 -12.77 31.82
CA SER A 280 9.54 -12.38 30.58
C SER A 280 9.32 -13.36 29.42
N ASP A 281 8.89 -14.59 29.71
CA ASP A 281 8.56 -15.65 28.76
C ASP A 281 7.04 -15.76 28.50
N TYR A 282 6.25 -14.79 28.98
CA TYR A 282 4.79 -14.86 28.88
C TYR A 282 4.25 -14.72 27.45
N PHE A 283 5.01 -14.07 26.57
CA PHE A 283 4.68 -13.90 25.16
C PHE A 283 5.86 -14.31 24.27
N ASP A 284 5.57 -15.06 23.20
CA ASP A 284 6.58 -15.49 22.22
C ASP A 284 6.81 -14.41 21.14
N TYR A 285 5.81 -13.56 20.93
CA TYR A 285 5.77 -12.60 19.82
C TYR A 285 5.10 -11.31 20.28
N ILE A 286 5.79 -10.17 20.12
CA ILE A 286 5.29 -8.87 20.56
C ILE A 286 5.32 -7.90 19.40
N VAL A 287 4.20 -7.19 19.19
CA VAL A 287 4.07 -6.09 18.23
C VAL A 287 3.71 -4.85 19.02
N VAL A 288 4.41 -3.75 18.74
CA VAL A 288 4.12 -2.44 19.31
C VAL A 288 3.79 -1.49 18.16
N ASP A 289 2.52 -1.15 18.02
CA ASP A 289 2.07 -0.15 17.06
C ASP A 289 2.40 1.25 17.60
N GLU A 290 2.83 2.14 16.69
CA GLU A 290 3.38 3.45 17.02
C GLU A 290 4.45 3.43 18.12
N ALA A 291 5.48 2.59 17.92
CA ALA A 291 6.60 2.42 18.86
C ALA A 291 7.36 3.71 19.21
N HIS A 292 7.18 4.81 18.46
CA HIS A 292 7.71 6.13 18.82
C HIS A 292 7.01 6.74 20.05
N HIS A 293 5.88 6.19 20.48
CA HIS A 293 5.19 6.48 21.73
C HIS A 293 5.41 5.40 22.81
N ALA A 294 6.20 4.36 22.52
CA ALA A 294 6.57 3.37 23.51
C ALA A 294 7.58 3.97 24.50
N PRO A 295 7.41 3.76 25.83
CA PRO A 295 8.33 4.29 26.84
C PRO A 295 9.73 3.66 26.80
#